data_AF-A0A924J2Z5-F1
#
_entry.id   AF-A0A924J2Z5-F1
#
_cell.length_a   1.000
_cell.length_b   1.000
_cell.length_c   1.000
_cell.angle_alpha   90.00
_cell.angle_beta   90.00
_cell.angle_gamma   90.00
#
_symmetry.space_group_name_H-M   'P 1'
#
loop_
_entity.id
_entity.type
_entity.pdbx_description
1 polymer ?
#
loop_
_entity_poly.entity_id
_entity_poly.type
_entity_poly.pdbx_seq_one_letter_code
_entity_poly.pdbx_strand_id
1 'polypeptide(L)'
;MALVVLAGVAGAGVTTVNTASAADSNHGRINNVIYLLGDGMGRTHVTAARQRFYGADGLLNMETMPAAGQVATYSVERKSGQPGSTDFAPNYVTDSASA
;
A
#
# COMPACT_ATOMS: atom_id res chain seq x y z
N MET A 1 6.49 -52.82 28.31
CA MET A 1 5.16 -53.36 27.94
C MET A 1 4.10 -52.64 28.77
N ALA A 2 3.55 -51.55 28.25
CA ALA A 2 2.21 -51.02 28.57
C ALA A 2 2.00 -49.77 27.71
N LEU A 3 1.45 -50.02 26.53
CA LEU A 3 0.88 -49.05 25.62
C LEU A 3 -0.50 -48.64 26.19
N VAL A 4 -0.76 -47.35 26.34
CA VAL A 4 -2.12 -46.82 26.51
C VAL A 4 -2.40 -45.86 25.36
N VAL A 5 -3.55 -46.08 24.74
CA VAL A 5 -4.06 -45.57 23.48
C VAL A 5 -5.31 -44.72 23.75
N LEU A 6 -5.62 -43.83 22.80
CA LEU A 6 -6.90 -43.10 22.57
C LEU A 6 -7.12 -41.86 23.46
N ALA A 7 -7.73 -40.74 23.02
CA ALA A 7 -8.39 -40.37 21.76
C ALA A 7 -8.40 -38.83 21.66
N GLY A 8 -8.68 -38.30 20.46
CA GLY A 8 -8.42 -36.91 20.08
C GLY A 8 -9.23 -35.81 20.77
N VAL A 9 -8.78 -34.58 20.55
CA VAL A 9 -9.66 -33.42 20.45
C VAL A 9 -9.22 -32.58 19.25
N ALA A 10 -10.18 -32.28 18.37
CA ALA A 10 -10.00 -31.38 17.25
C ALA A 10 -9.67 -29.98 17.76
N GLY A 11 -8.40 -29.59 17.66
CA GLY A 11 -7.99 -28.20 17.86
C GLY A 11 -8.25 -27.42 16.58
N ALA A 12 -9.49 -26.96 16.38
CA ALA A 12 -9.76 -25.88 15.45
C ALA A 12 -8.92 -24.68 15.90
N GLY A 13 -7.78 -24.48 15.25
CA GLY A 13 -6.92 -23.33 15.49
C GLY A 13 -7.68 -22.07 15.09
N VAL A 14 -8.35 -21.45 16.07
CA VAL A 14 -8.85 -20.08 15.97
C VAL A 14 -7.63 -19.20 15.72
N THR A 15 -7.42 -18.83 14.46
CA THR A 15 -6.51 -17.75 14.10
C THR A 15 -7.24 -16.46 14.44
N THR A 16 -6.95 -15.91 15.62
CA THR A 16 -7.41 -14.58 16.02
C THR A 16 -6.81 -13.57 15.05
N VAL A 17 -7.56 -13.20 14.01
CA VAL A 17 -7.23 -12.08 13.13
C VAL A 17 -7.35 -10.81 13.98
N ASN A 18 -6.20 -10.26 14.38
CA ASN A 18 -6.14 -8.95 14.99
C ASN A 18 -6.43 -7.91 13.90
N THR A 19 -7.72 -7.64 13.65
CA THR A 19 -8.14 -6.49 12.86
C THR A 19 -7.72 -5.25 13.62
N ALA A 20 -6.60 -4.64 13.24
CA ALA A 20 -6.24 -3.31 13.69
C ALA A 20 -7.42 -2.38 13.37
N SER A 21 -8.11 -1.93 14.40
CA SER A 21 -9.20 -0.98 14.34
C SER A 21 -8.66 0.37 13.88
N ALA A 22 -8.53 0.55 12.58
CA ALA A 22 -8.24 1.83 11.95
C ALA A 22 -9.53 2.66 11.87
N ALA A 23 -9.93 3.27 12.97
CA ALA A 23 -10.95 4.30 12.95
C ALA A 23 -10.90 5.18 14.21
N ASP A 24 -9.79 5.89 14.42
CA ASP A 24 -9.85 7.11 15.23
C ASP A 24 -10.60 8.16 14.40
N SER A 25 -11.92 8.19 14.58
CA SER A 25 -12.85 9.04 13.84
C SER A 25 -12.94 10.44 14.49
N ASN A 26 -11.81 11.00 14.89
CA ASN A 26 -11.77 12.38 15.35
C ASN A 26 -11.40 13.30 14.18
N HIS A 27 -12.37 13.53 13.28
CA HIS A 27 -12.20 14.46 12.16
C HIS A 27 -12.25 15.91 12.66
N GLY A 28 -11.26 16.30 13.47
CA GLY A 28 -10.87 17.70 13.56
C GLY A 28 -10.61 18.21 12.14
N ARG A 29 -11.14 19.38 11.81
CA ARG A 29 -10.94 19.99 10.49
C ARG A 29 -9.43 20.07 10.20
N ILE A 30 -9.02 19.52 9.06
CA ILE A 30 -7.63 19.57 8.60
C ILE A 30 -7.35 21.02 8.20
N ASN A 31 -6.43 21.67 8.90
CA ASN A 31 -6.07 23.07 8.63
C ASN A 31 -4.90 23.20 7.65
N ASN A 32 -4.00 22.22 7.62
CA ASN A 32 -2.76 22.26 6.84
C ASN A 32 -2.55 20.94 6.10
N VAL A 33 -2.09 21.03 4.85
CA VAL A 33 -1.71 19.88 4.02
C VAL A 33 -0.30 20.12 3.49
N ILE A 34 0.61 19.18 3.75
CA ILE A 34 1.96 19.17 3.18
C ILE A 34 2.01 17.96 2.24
N TYR A 35 2.23 18.23 0.95
CA TYR A 35 2.30 17.19 -0.07
C TYR A 35 3.74 17.04 -0.57
N LEU A 36 4.32 15.86 -0.35
CA LEU A 36 5.68 15.53 -0.77
C LEU A 36 5.60 14.62 -2.01
N LEU A 37 5.98 15.16 -3.16
CA LEU A 37 6.03 14.42 -4.43
C LEU A 37 7.47 14.05 -4.76
N GLY A 38 7.77 12.74 -4.75
CA GLY A 38 9.01 12.21 -5.31
C GLY A 38 8.81 11.86 -6.78
N ASP A 39 9.29 12.70 -7.70
CA ASP A 39 9.22 12.43 -9.13
C ASP A 39 9.96 11.13 -9.49
N GLY A 40 9.31 10.26 -10.27
CA GLY A 40 9.84 8.93 -10.61
C GLY A 40 10.04 7.96 -9.43
N MET A 41 9.61 8.31 -8.21
CA MET A 41 9.86 7.52 -7.00
C MET A 41 8.93 6.31 -6.86
N GLY A 42 9.23 5.25 -7.61
CA GLY A 42 8.61 3.93 -7.44
C GLY A 42 9.12 3.15 -6.21
N ARG A 43 8.47 2.01 -5.92
CA ARG A 43 8.81 1.12 -4.78
C ARG A 43 10.26 0.62 -4.81
N THR A 44 10.82 0.42 -6.01
CA THR A 44 12.21 0.00 -6.21
C THR A 44 13.18 1.10 -5.77
N HIS A 45 12.91 2.35 -6.12
CA HIS A 45 13.72 3.50 -5.68
C HIS A 45 13.68 3.67 -4.16
N VAL A 46 12.50 3.55 -3.55
CA VAL A 46 12.34 3.57 -2.08
C VAL A 46 13.17 2.46 -1.42
N THR A 47 13.09 1.25 -1.95
CA THR A 47 13.87 0.10 -1.43
C THR A 47 15.37 0.30 -1.57
N ALA A 48 15.84 0.79 -2.72
CA ALA A 48 17.25 1.06 -2.96
C ALA A 48 17.80 2.15 -2.03
N ALA A 49 17.05 3.23 -1.83
CA ALA A 49 17.41 4.30 -0.91
C ALA A 49 17.50 3.79 0.53
N ARG A 50 16.50 3.01 0.98
CA ARG A 50 16.50 2.40 2.31
C ARG A 50 17.74 1.52 2.52
N GLN A 51 18.02 0.59 1.60
CA GLN A 51 19.19 -0.28 1.69
C GLN A 51 20.49 0.52 1.75
N ARG A 52 20.58 1.62 0.98
CA ARG A 52 21.78 2.45 0.91
C ARG A 52 22.08 3.26 2.18
N PHE A 53 21.05 3.70 2.90
CA PHE A 53 21.20 4.63 4.02
C PHE A 53 20.88 4.01 5.39
N TYR A 54 19.95 3.07 5.46
CA TYR A 54 19.46 2.49 6.71
C TYR A 54 19.62 0.97 6.78
N GLY A 55 20.05 0.32 5.70
CA GLY A 55 20.18 -1.15 5.61
C GLY A 55 18.85 -1.85 5.37
N ALA A 56 18.89 -3.18 5.33
CA ALA A 56 17.72 -4.02 5.00
C ALA A 56 16.61 -3.94 6.07
N ASP A 57 16.99 -3.87 7.34
CA ASP A 57 16.06 -3.78 8.48
C ASP A 57 15.63 -2.35 8.80
N GLY A 58 16.15 -1.36 8.06
CA GLY A 58 15.85 0.05 8.26
C GLY A 58 14.52 0.50 7.65
N LEU A 59 14.11 1.72 7.96
CA LEU A 59 12.93 2.38 7.37
C LEU A 59 13.26 3.83 7.01
N LEU A 60 12.75 4.29 5.87
CA LEU A 60 12.71 5.72 5.57
C LEU A 60 11.59 6.38 6.37
N ASN A 61 11.70 7.69 6.65
CA ASN A 61 10.66 8.43 7.39
C ASN A 61 9.27 8.35 6.74
N MET A 62 9.19 8.27 5.41
CA MET A 62 7.91 8.08 4.70
C MET A 62 7.29 6.71 4.95
N GLU A 63 8.09 5.69 5.27
CA GLU A 63 7.63 4.31 5.50
C GLU A 63 7.14 4.09 6.94
N THR A 64 7.35 5.07 7.83
CA THR A 64 6.81 5.05 9.20
C THR A 64 5.44 5.70 9.31
N MET A 65 4.88 6.22 8.20
CA MET A 65 3.54 6.80 8.18
C MET A 65 2.48 5.71 8.46
N PRO A 66 1.39 6.03 9.19
CA PRO A 66 0.42 5.04 9.63
C PRO A 66 -0.44 4.45 8.49
N ALA A 67 -0.44 5.08 7.32
CA ALA A 67 -1.21 4.65 6.16
C ALA A 67 -0.31 4.58 4.92
N ALA A 68 -0.45 3.49 4.16
CA ALA A 68 0.20 3.28 2.88
C ALA A 68 -0.83 2.79 1.84
N GLY A 69 -0.67 3.23 0.60
CA GLY A 69 -1.58 2.88 -0.50
C GLY A 69 -0.84 2.73 -1.83
N GLN A 70 -1.54 2.21 -2.83
CA GLN A 70 -1.07 2.12 -4.21
C GLN A 70 -2.04 2.88 -5.11
N VAL A 71 -1.51 3.64 -6.06
CA VAL A 71 -2.29 4.45 -7.00
C VAL A 71 -1.89 4.05 -8.42
N ALA A 72 -2.88 3.91 -9.31
CA ALA A 72 -2.63 3.69 -10.72
C ALA A 72 -2.30 5.03 -11.40
N THR A 73 -1.18 5.09 -12.12
CA THR A 73 -0.63 6.33 -12.73
C THR A 73 -0.76 6.33 -14.26
N TYR A 74 -1.86 5.78 -14.79
CA TYR A 74 -2.11 5.83 -16.23
C TYR A 74 -2.57 7.25 -16.61
N SER A 75 -2.19 7.71 -17.79
CA SER A 75 -2.74 8.95 -18.37
C SER A 75 -3.86 8.62 -19.34
N VAL A 76 -4.59 9.64 -19.77
CA VAL A 76 -5.57 9.50 -20.86
C VAL A 76 -4.92 9.86 -22.19
N GLU A 77 -5.18 9.06 -23.23
CA GLU A 77 -4.70 9.42 -24.58
C GLU A 77 -5.37 10.71 -25.07
N ARG A 78 -4.63 11.46 -25.88
CA ARG A 78 -5.18 12.67 -26.51
C ARG A 78 -6.31 12.27 -27.46
N LYS A 79 -7.52 12.77 -27.19
CA LYS A 79 -8.83 12.46 -27.85
C LYS A 79 -9.54 11.19 -27.34
N SER A 80 -9.04 10.57 -26.28
CA SER A 80 -9.78 9.54 -25.54
C SER A 80 -10.98 10.15 -24.80
N GLY A 81 -12.02 9.35 -24.60
CA GLY A 81 -13.04 9.63 -23.58
C GLY A 81 -12.45 9.59 -22.16
N GLN A 82 -13.19 10.08 -21.16
CA GLN A 82 -12.81 9.95 -19.75
C GLN A 82 -13.00 8.51 -19.26
N PRO A 83 -12.35 8.09 -18.15
CA PRO A 83 -12.61 6.79 -17.53
C PRO A 83 -14.11 6.54 -17.38
N GLY A 84 -14.61 5.44 -17.97
CA GLY A 84 -16.03 5.09 -18.01
C GLY A 84 -16.77 5.46 -19.31
N SER A 85 -16.11 6.14 -20.26
CA SER A 85 -16.63 6.36 -21.62
C SER A 85 -16.36 5.15 -22.52
N THR A 86 -17.17 4.97 -23.57
CA THR A 86 -17.01 3.88 -24.57
C THR A 86 -15.69 3.99 -25.33
N ASP A 87 -15.19 5.22 -25.49
CA ASP A 87 -14.00 5.53 -26.28
C ASP A 87 -12.78 5.80 -25.38
N PHE A 88 -12.80 5.24 -24.16
CA PHE A 88 -11.71 5.38 -23.19
C PHE A 88 -10.48 4.55 -23.61
N ALA A 89 -9.37 5.25 -23.84
CA ALA A 89 -8.06 4.71 -24.18
C ALA A 89 -7.02 5.23 -23.17
N PRO A 90 -6.57 4.39 -22.22
CA PRO A 90 -5.53 4.74 -21.26
C PRO A 90 -4.13 4.64 -21.89
N ASN A 91 -3.30 5.66 -21.69
CA ASN A 91 -1.86 5.57 -21.84
C ASN A 91 -1.26 4.98 -20.55
N TYR A 92 -0.76 3.76 -20.63
CA TYR A 92 -0.23 3.03 -19.47
C TYR A 92 1.08 3.61 -18.91
N VAL A 93 1.81 4.41 -19.69
CA VAL A 93 3.07 5.01 -19.27
C VAL A 93 2.94 6.53 -19.36
N THR A 94 2.72 7.14 -18.19
CA THR A 94 2.60 8.59 -18.03
C THR A 94 3.94 9.31 -18.12
N ASP A 95 3.92 10.57 -18.57
CA ASP A 95 5.02 11.51 -18.40
C ASP A 95 4.78 12.40 -17.16
N SER A 96 5.79 13.12 -16.68
CA SER A 96 5.66 13.93 -15.46
C SER A 96 4.57 15.01 -15.53
N ALA A 97 4.14 15.44 -16.72
CA ALA A 97 3.05 16.42 -16.88
C ALA A 97 1.64 15.80 -16.90
N SER A 98 1.52 14.48 -17.11
CA SER A 98 0.24 13.79 -17.25
C SER A 98 0.03 12.68 -16.21
N ALA A 99 0.86 12.67 -15.16
CA ALA A 99 0.85 11.74 -14.03
C ALA A 99 -0.09 12.20 -12.90
#